data_AF-A0A6M5YPN4-F1
#
_entry.id   AF-A0A6M5YPN4-F1
#
_cell.length_a   1.000
_cell.length_b   1.000
_cell.length_c   1.000
_cell.angle_alpha   90.00
_cell.angle_beta   90.00
_cell.angle_gamma   90.00
#
_symmetry.space_group_name_H-M   'P 1'
#
loop_
_entity.id
_entity.type
_entity.pdbx_description
1 polymer ?
#
loop_
_entity_poly.entity_id
_entity_poly.type
_entity_poly.pdbx_seq_one_letter_code
_entity_poly.pdbx_strand_id
1 'polypeptide(L)'
;MRKVTRRNVIKMGVAGSVAGLAALVYPTSAAAAGALNGTYFIRCTACGRIDKVEELTANHTCENNRCKHKSVNGGTAYVVCPDGHWRDNKVEGITNQHQCQKKVGGGICGKQCKGPFPKPSKVEG
;
A
#
# COMPACT_ATOMS: atom_id res chain seq x y z
N MET A 1 48.41 16.66 26.82
CA MET A 1 47.57 15.45 26.70
C MET A 1 47.26 15.21 25.22
N ARG A 2 47.34 13.94 24.75
CA ARG A 2 47.12 13.40 23.37
C ARG A 2 48.09 13.93 22.29
N LYS A 3 49.21 13.31 21.85
CA LYS A 3 49.63 11.92 21.49
C LYS A 3 48.95 11.34 20.23
N VAL A 4 49.81 10.86 19.30
CA VAL A 4 49.60 10.04 18.07
C VAL A 4 49.30 10.87 16.79
N THR A 5 50.16 11.09 15.78
CA THR A 5 51.26 10.36 15.09
C THR A 5 50.81 9.43 13.93
N ARG A 6 51.04 9.93 12.70
CA ARG A 6 51.54 9.25 11.47
C ARG A 6 50.75 8.11 10.77
N ARG A 7 50.67 8.30 9.44
CA ARG A 7 50.90 7.35 8.32
C ARG A 7 49.84 6.29 8.01
N ASN A 8 49.32 6.36 6.78
CA ASN A 8 49.29 5.31 5.73
C ASN A 8 48.30 5.78 4.65
N VAL A 9 48.72 6.26 3.48
CA VAL A 9 49.22 5.49 2.32
C VAL A 9 48.51 4.13 2.18
N ILE A 10 47.51 4.09 1.29
CA ILE A 10 47.30 2.91 0.44
C ILE A 10 47.23 3.41 -1.00
N LYS A 11 48.34 3.16 -1.70
CA LYS A 11 48.51 3.24 -3.15
C LYS A 11 47.89 1.98 -3.78
N MET A 12 47.45 2.15 -5.03
CA MET A 12 47.52 1.19 -6.15
C MET A 12 46.68 -0.08 -6.11
N GLY A 13 46.19 -0.45 -7.30
CA GLY A 13 45.82 -1.83 -7.62
C GLY A 13 44.81 -1.97 -8.75
N VAL A 14 45.27 -1.97 -10.00
CA VAL A 14 44.52 -2.35 -11.20
C VAL A 14 44.54 -3.88 -11.35
N ALA A 15 43.52 -4.41 -12.06
CA ALA A 15 43.42 -5.71 -12.73
C ALA A 15 42.83 -6.89 -11.94
N GLY A 16 41.79 -7.50 -12.54
CA GLY A 16 41.25 -8.79 -12.11
C GLY A 16 39.84 -9.04 -12.66
N SER A 17 39.73 -9.32 -13.96
CA SER A 17 38.50 -9.82 -14.58
C SER A 17 38.08 -11.14 -13.95
N VAL A 18 36.85 -11.22 -13.43
CA VAL A 18 36.14 -12.49 -13.28
C VAL A 18 34.66 -12.25 -13.56
N ALA A 19 34.16 -12.98 -14.56
CA ALA A 19 32.77 -13.07 -14.92
C ALA A 19 31.94 -13.46 -13.71
N GLY A 20 31.26 -12.48 -13.13
CA GLY A 20 30.03 -12.70 -12.39
C GLY A 20 28.92 -12.13 -13.25
N LEU A 21 28.00 -12.97 -13.71
CA LEU A 21 26.65 -12.54 -14.01
C LEU A 21 26.10 -11.87 -12.74
N ALA A 22 26.43 -10.60 -12.54
CA ALA A 22 25.53 -9.70 -11.87
C ALA A 22 24.35 -9.62 -12.82
N ALA A 23 23.41 -10.54 -12.63
CA ALA A 23 22.03 -10.23 -12.87
C ALA A 23 21.85 -8.86 -12.23
N LEU A 24 21.91 -7.83 -13.07
CA LEU A 24 21.39 -6.51 -12.78
C LEU A 24 19.93 -6.82 -12.49
N VAL A 25 19.67 -7.17 -11.23
CA VAL A 25 18.40 -6.94 -10.58
C VAL A 25 18.31 -5.43 -10.66
N TYR A 26 17.86 -4.96 -11.82
CA TYR A 26 17.15 -3.72 -11.92
C TYR A 26 16.29 -3.73 -10.67
N PRO A 27 16.43 -2.73 -9.77
CA PRO A 27 15.29 -2.41 -8.95
C PRO A 27 14.22 -2.08 -9.99
N THR A 28 13.43 -3.10 -10.38
CA THR A 28 12.14 -2.88 -11.00
C THR A 28 11.56 -1.81 -10.13
N SER A 29 11.29 -0.68 -10.75
CA SER A 29 10.94 0.53 -10.05
C SER A 29 9.59 0.28 -9.42
N ALA A 30 9.58 -0.43 -8.29
CA ALA A 30 8.63 -0.28 -7.21
C ALA A 30 8.91 1.11 -6.65
N ALA A 31 8.70 2.12 -7.50
CA ALA A 31 8.60 3.50 -7.15
C ALA A 31 7.48 3.53 -6.11
N ALA A 32 7.88 3.51 -4.84
CA ALA A 32 7.02 3.60 -3.65
C ALA A 32 5.59 3.12 -3.90
N ALA A 33 5.40 1.84 -4.21
CA ALA A 33 4.06 1.29 -4.38
C ALA A 33 3.33 1.49 -3.04
N GLY A 34 2.18 2.18 -3.10
CA GLY A 34 1.35 2.41 -1.93
C GLY A 34 1.05 1.12 -1.18
N ALA A 35 0.87 1.19 0.13
CA ALA A 35 0.50 0.06 0.97
C ALA A 35 -0.51 0.54 2.02
N LEU A 36 -1.66 -0.11 2.06
CA LEU A 36 -2.66 0.15 3.08
C LEU A 36 -2.11 -0.31 4.41
N ASN A 37 -2.07 0.55 5.43
CA ASN A 37 -1.55 0.19 6.74
C ASN A 37 -2.67 0.24 7.78
N GLY A 38 -3.05 -0.94 8.26
CA GLY A 38 -4.09 -1.14 9.27
C GLY A 38 -5.34 -1.79 8.69
N THR A 39 -6.42 -1.83 9.48
CA THR A 39 -7.66 -2.48 9.05
C THR A 39 -8.46 -1.61 8.09
N TYR A 40 -8.68 -2.08 6.88
CA TYR A 40 -9.53 -1.46 5.87
C TYR A 40 -10.57 -2.45 5.36
N PHE A 41 -11.77 -1.94 5.08
CA PHE A 41 -12.75 -2.66 4.30
C PHE A 41 -12.69 -2.14 2.87
N ILE A 42 -12.57 -3.04 1.91
CA ILE A 42 -12.34 -2.70 0.51
C ILE A 42 -13.42 -3.35 -0.31
N ARG A 43 -14.03 -2.58 -1.22
CA ARG A 43 -14.94 -3.17 -2.19
C ARG A 43 -14.13 -3.69 -3.37
N CYS A 44 -14.17 -4.99 -3.59
CA CYS A 44 -13.62 -5.56 -4.81
C CYS A 44 -14.42 -5.05 -6.00
N THR A 45 -13.76 -4.38 -6.94
CA THR A 45 -14.41 -3.80 -8.13
C THR A 45 -14.96 -4.86 -9.08
N ALA A 46 -14.40 -6.07 -9.05
CA ALA A 46 -14.81 -7.15 -9.95
C ALA A 46 -16.04 -7.94 -9.46
N CYS A 47 -16.14 -8.24 -8.16
CA CYS A 47 -17.28 -8.99 -7.61
C CYS A 47 -18.21 -8.19 -6.68
N GLY A 48 -17.89 -6.92 -6.41
CA GLY A 48 -18.68 -6.04 -5.54
C GLY A 48 -18.69 -6.43 -4.05
N ARG A 49 -18.01 -7.52 -3.66
CA ARG A 49 -17.92 -7.99 -2.27
C ARG A 49 -17.00 -7.09 -1.46
N ILE A 50 -17.31 -6.99 -0.17
CA ILE A 50 -16.45 -6.33 0.80
C ILE A 50 -15.44 -7.32 1.33
N ASP A 51 -14.20 -6.93 1.21
CA ASP A 51 -12.99 -7.63 1.55
C ASP A 51 -12.36 -6.94 2.75
N LYS A 52 -11.85 -7.70 3.72
CA LYS A 52 -11.16 -7.10 4.86
C LYS A 52 -9.67 -7.23 4.64
N VAL A 53 -8.97 -6.10 4.66
CA VAL A 53 -7.51 -6.07 4.64
C VAL A 53 -7.05 -5.65 6.02
N GLU A 54 -6.19 -6.47 6.61
CA GLU A 54 -5.52 -6.18 7.86
C GLU A 54 -4.04 -6.05 7.55
N GLU A 55 -3.31 -5.26 8.36
CA GLU A 55 -1.87 -5.06 8.23
C GLU A 55 -1.44 -4.21 7.01
N LEU A 56 -0.13 -4.21 6.71
CA LEU A 56 0.48 -3.43 5.64
C LEU A 56 0.40 -4.19 4.31
N THR A 57 -0.47 -3.76 3.40
CA THR A 57 -0.71 -4.46 2.13
C THR A 57 -0.70 -3.55 0.91
N ALA A 58 0.22 -3.82 -0.01
CA ALA A 58 0.30 -3.18 -1.33
C ALA A 58 -0.49 -3.93 -2.41
N ASN A 59 -0.71 -5.24 -2.22
CA ASN A 59 -1.48 -6.08 -3.13
C ASN A 59 -2.31 -7.08 -2.33
N HIS A 60 -3.60 -7.12 -2.59
CA HIS A 60 -4.52 -8.05 -1.92
C HIS A 60 -5.42 -8.68 -2.95
N THR A 61 -5.54 -10.01 -2.90
CA THR A 61 -6.48 -10.75 -3.73
C THR A 61 -7.77 -10.91 -2.93
N CYS A 62 -8.90 -10.61 -3.56
CA CYS A 62 -10.20 -10.70 -2.91
C CYS A 62 -10.41 -12.09 -2.29
N GLU A 63 -10.80 -12.12 -1.01
CA GLU A 63 -11.06 -13.35 -0.24
C GLU A 63 -12.19 -14.20 -0.87
N ASN A 64 -13.01 -13.59 -1.72
CA ASN A 64 -13.95 -14.33 -2.53
C ASN A 64 -13.22 -15.18 -3.58
N ASN A 65 -13.02 -16.47 -3.27
CA ASN A 65 -12.37 -17.48 -4.12
C ASN A 65 -12.93 -17.58 -5.54
N ARG A 66 -14.17 -17.15 -5.78
CA ARG A 66 -14.77 -17.12 -7.13
C ARG A 66 -14.36 -15.90 -7.95
N CYS A 67 -13.94 -14.82 -7.30
CA CYS A 67 -13.56 -13.58 -7.97
C CYS A 67 -12.11 -13.63 -8.46
N LYS A 68 -11.16 -14.06 -7.62
CA LYS A 68 -9.71 -14.09 -7.92
C LYS A 68 -9.09 -12.76 -8.40
N HIS A 69 -9.82 -11.64 -8.34
CA HIS A 69 -9.31 -10.32 -8.68
C HIS A 69 -8.58 -9.69 -7.49
N LYS A 70 -7.64 -8.81 -7.79
CA LYS A 70 -6.99 -7.96 -6.80
C LYS A 70 -7.97 -6.90 -6.30
N SER A 71 -8.32 -6.94 -5.02
CA SER A 71 -9.05 -5.88 -4.32
C SER A 71 -8.14 -4.70 -3.99
N VAL A 72 -6.83 -4.95 -3.82
CA VAL A 72 -5.77 -3.94 -3.76
C VAL A 72 -4.74 -4.25 -4.81
N ASN A 73 -4.40 -3.26 -5.65
CA ASN A 73 -3.39 -3.40 -6.69
C ASN A 73 -2.41 -2.22 -6.65
N GLY A 74 -1.16 -2.48 -6.29
CA GLY A 74 -0.13 -1.43 -6.15
C GLY A 74 -0.51 -0.31 -5.17
N GLY A 75 -1.23 -0.64 -4.10
CA GLY A 75 -1.72 0.34 -3.13
C GLY A 75 -2.95 1.14 -3.55
N THR A 76 -3.55 0.79 -4.70
CA THR A 76 -4.81 1.37 -5.14
C THR A 76 -5.97 0.47 -4.74
N ALA A 77 -7.00 1.07 -4.11
CA ALA A 77 -8.19 0.35 -3.66
C ALA A 77 -9.41 1.28 -3.56
N TYR A 78 -10.60 0.70 -3.49
CA TYR A 78 -11.83 1.43 -3.15
C TYR A 78 -12.23 1.11 -1.72
N VAL A 79 -11.92 2.02 -0.80
CA VAL A 79 -12.19 1.81 0.63
C VAL A 79 -13.64 2.10 0.95
N VAL A 80 -14.19 1.27 1.82
CA VAL A 80 -15.56 1.36 2.30
C VAL A 80 -15.52 2.00 3.67
N CYS A 81 -16.20 3.13 3.79
CA CYS A 81 -16.28 3.84 5.05
C CYS A 81 -17.31 3.20 5.98
N PRO A 82 -17.29 3.52 7.28
CA PRO A 82 -18.20 2.91 8.25
C PRO A 82 -19.69 3.04 7.88
N ASP A 83 -20.09 4.12 7.21
CA ASP A 83 -21.48 4.33 6.72
C ASP A 83 -21.80 3.56 5.42
N GLY A 84 -20.87 2.77 4.89
CA GLY A 84 -21.09 1.89 3.77
C GLY A 84 -20.84 2.49 2.38
N HIS A 85 -20.34 3.72 2.28
CA HIS A 85 -20.08 4.34 1.00
C HIS A 85 -18.63 4.15 0.52
N TRP A 86 -18.44 3.96 -0.79
CA TRP A 86 -17.15 3.60 -1.39
C TRP A 86 -16.90 4.14 -2.80
N ARG A 87 -17.95 4.48 -3.58
CA ARG A 87 -17.84 4.85 -5.01
C ARG A 87 -16.78 5.92 -5.28
N ASP A 88 -16.73 6.93 -4.42
CA ASP A 88 -15.83 8.09 -4.56
C ASP A 88 -14.64 8.03 -3.60
N ASN A 89 -14.44 6.89 -2.92
CA ASN A 89 -13.36 6.67 -1.95
C ASN A 89 -12.27 5.77 -2.54
N LYS A 90 -11.84 6.11 -3.76
CA LYS A 90 -10.64 5.52 -4.32
C LYS A 90 -9.44 6.09 -3.57
N VAL A 91 -8.60 5.21 -3.05
CA VAL A 91 -7.31 5.56 -2.46
C VAL A 91 -6.20 5.09 -3.37
N GLU A 92 -5.20 5.93 -3.56
CA GLU A 92 -3.98 5.65 -4.32
C GLU A 92 -2.81 5.99 -3.39
N GLY A 93 -2.00 5.01 -2.99
CA GLY A 93 -0.86 5.23 -2.10
C GLY A 93 -1.00 4.68 -0.68
N ILE A 94 0.06 4.84 0.13
CA ILE A 94 0.09 4.48 1.56
C ILE A 94 -0.83 5.44 2.32
N THR A 95 -2.00 4.99 2.77
CA THR A 95 -2.81 5.77 3.71
C THR A 95 -2.85 5.11 5.08
N ASN A 96 -2.37 5.86 6.08
CA ASN A 96 -2.56 5.55 7.50
C ASN A 96 -3.87 6.12 8.03
N GLN A 97 -4.48 7.03 7.29
CA GLN A 97 -5.67 7.80 7.64
C GLN A 97 -6.33 8.25 6.33
N HIS A 98 -7.41 7.58 5.93
CA HIS A 98 -8.23 8.05 4.81
C HIS A 98 -9.51 8.64 5.35
N GLN A 99 -9.74 9.93 5.11
CA GLN A 99 -11.02 10.57 5.38
C GLN A 99 -11.89 10.56 4.14
N CYS A 100 -13.13 10.13 4.31
CA CYS A 100 -14.09 10.12 3.22
C CYS A 100 -14.37 11.53 2.71
N GLN A 101 -14.18 11.72 1.41
CA GLN A 101 -14.53 12.98 0.73
C GLN A 101 -15.88 12.91 0.01
N LYS A 102 -16.62 11.80 0.14
CA LYS A 102 -17.93 11.65 -0.49
C LYS A 102 -18.92 12.67 0.06
N LYS A 103 -19.63 13.33 -0.86
CA LYS A 103 -20.79 14.16 -0.52
C LYS A 103 -21.98 13.25 -0.16
N VAL A 104 -22.48 13.41 1.06
CA VAL A 104 -23.64 12.68 1.59
C VAL A 104 -24.64 13.71 2.11
N GLY A 105 -25.83 13.77 1.51
CA GLY A 105 -26.80 14.83 1.79
C GLY A 105 -26.24 16.23 1.46
N GLY A 106 -26.29 17.14 2.44
CA GLY A 106 -25.83 18.53 2.32
C GLY A 106 -24.35 18.78 2.65
N GLY A 107 -23.53 17.75 2.89
CA GLY A 107 -22.14 17.92 3.33
C GLY A 107 -21.20 16.79 2.91
N ILE A 108 -19.93 16.89 3.28
CA ILE A 108 -18.92 15.84 3.11
C ILE A 108 -18.99 14.88 4.30
N CYS A 109 -18.87 13.57 4.07
CA CYS A 109 -18.88 12.58 5.16
C CYS A 109 -17.76 12.83 6.19
N GLY A 110 -16.52 13.02 5.74
CA GLY A 110 -15.38 13.38 6.59
C GLY A 110 -14.89 12.28 7.54
N LYS A 111 -15.59 11.15 7.64
CA LYS A 111 -15.21 10.06 8.56
C LYS A 111 -13.96 9.34 8.10
N GLN A 112 -13.20 8.84 9.06
CA GLN A 112 -12.04 8.00 8.82
C GLN A 112 -12.48 6.59 8.41
N CYS A 113 -12.08 6.16 7.21
CA CYS A 113 -12.43 4.85 6.64
C CYS A 113 -11.42 3.75 7.00
N LYS A 114 -10.53 4.04 7.96
CA LYS A 114 -9.63 3.09 8.61
C LYS A 114 -10.25 2.61 9.92
N GLY A 115 -10.30 1.30 10.11
CA GLY A 115 -10.83 0.62 11.28
C GLY A 115 -9.91 0.66 12.51
N PRO A 116 -10.37 0.07 13.64
CA PRO A 116 -11.41 -0.97 13.70
C PRO A 116 -12.84 -0.41 13.77
N PHE A 117 -13.68 -0.80 12.80
CA PHE A 117 -15.14 -0.64 12.86
C PHE A 117 -15.80 -1.92 12.33
N PRO A 118 -17.05 -2.23 12.70
CA PRO A 118 -17.74 -3.41 12.19
C PRO A 118 -17.86 -3.36 10.67
N LYS A 119 -17.75 -4.53 10.01
CA LYS A 119 -17.94 -4.64 8.55
C LYS A 119 -19.29 -4.03 8.16
N PRO A 120 -19.34 -3.06 7.24
CA PRO A 120 -20.59 -2.40 6.89
C PRO A 120 -21.58 -3.43 6.33
N SER A 121 -22.74 -3.54 7.00
CA SER A 121 -23.79 -4.51 6.64
C SER A 121 -24.56 -4.10 5.38
N LYS A 122 -24.52 -2.81 5.04
CA LYS A 122 -25.07 -2.24 3.81
C LYS A 122 -24.01 -1.35 3.20
N VAL A 123 -23.85 -1.49 1.88
CA VAL A 123 -22.87 -0.75 1.11
C VAL A 123 -23.63 -0.08 -0.02
N GLU A 124 -23.49 1.23 -0.15
CA GLU A 124 -24.21 1.98 -1.17
C GLU A 124 -23.88 1.42 -2.56
N GLY A 125 -24.91 1.07 -3.33
CA GLY A 125 -24.76 0.36 -4.61
C GLY A 125 -24.14 1.20 -5.69
#